data_AF-A0A8I2BWL6-F1
#
_entry.id   AF-A0A8I2BWL6-F1
#
_cell.length_a   1.000
_cell.length_b   1.000
_cell.length_c   1.000
_cell.angle_alpha   90.00
_cell.angle_beta   90.00
_cell.angle_gamma   90.00
#
_symmetry.space_group_name_H-M   'P 1'
#
loop_
_entity.id
_entity.type
_entity.pdbx_description
1 polymer ?
#
loop_
_entity_poly.entity_id
_entity_poly.type
_entity_poly.pdbx_seq_one_letter_code
_entity_poly.pdbx_strand_id
1 'polypeptide(L)'
;MARSASTYASVIDGFKVETNKKYSPVGGTKCNIFAQDVMSAMSAPLPSGLANQMADALLNKKAPGWDSVTFQDAQKRANLGYPTIGIKKADGHGHVVVVRPKGSSITILKEVQVAQAGTKNYNSNTINYSWVAADLPGVKFYTHD
;
A
#
# COMPACT_ATOMS: atom_id res chain seq x y z
N MET A 1 5.94 4.98 -18.91
CA MET A 1 7.09 4.25 -18.28
C MET A 1 6.78 2.77 -18.34
N ALA A 2 7.73 1.92 -18.71
CA ALA A 2 7.51 0.48 -18.66
C ALA A 2 7.34 0.03 -17.20
N ARG A 3 6.30 -0.76 -16.90
CA ARG A 3 6.11 -1.33 -15.56
C ARG A 3 7.18 -2.38 -15.33
N SER A 4 7.90 -2.26 -14.21
CA SER A 4 8.86 -3.24 -13.76
C SER A 4 9.00 -3.17 -12.24
N ALA A 5 9.45 -4.27 -11.62
CA ALA A 5 9.76 -4.31 -10.19
C ALA A 5 10.74 -3.19 -9.79
N SER A 6 11.80 -2.99 -10.59
CA SER A 6 12.84 -2.01 -10.29
C SER A 6 12.32 -0.58 -10.42
N THR A 7 11.54 -0.26 -11.46
CA THR A 7 10.90 1.06 -11.58
C THR A 7 9.96 1.32 -10.39
N TYR A 8 9.14 0.34 -10.02
CA TYR A 8 8.21 0.52 -8.91
C TYR A 8 8.94 0.70 -7.58
N ALA A 9 9.95 -0.14 -7.29
CA ALA A 9 10.77 -0.01 -6.10
C ALA A 9 11.46 1.36 -6.03
N SER A 10 12.09 1.80 -7.12
CA SER A 10 12.76 3.10 -7.21
C SER A 10 11.81 4.28 -6.96
N VAL A 11 10.57 4.21 -7.47
CA VAL A 11 9.55 5.24 -7.20
C VAL A 11 9.25 5.32 -5.71
N ILE A 12 9.02 4.17 -5.06
CA ILE A 12 8.71 4.15 -3.62
C ILE A 12 9.91 4.64 -2.80
N ASP A 13 11.12 4.23 -3.15
CA ASP A 13 12.37 4.66 -2.49
C ASP A 13 12.61 6.17 -2.64
N GLY A 14 12.25 6.74 -3.80
CA GLY A 14 12.37 8.17 -4.10
C GLY A 14 11.59 9.06 -3.13
N PHE A 15 10.51 8.54 -2.53
CA PHE A 15 9.73 9.28 -1.53
C PHE A 15 10.41 9.38 -0.18
N LYS A 16 11.41 8.53 0.11
CA LYS A 16 12.19 8.51 1.35
C LYS A 16 11.29 8.55 2.59
N VAL A 17 10.29 7.67 2.63
CA VAL A 17 9.18 7.72 3.61
C VAL A 17 9.64 7.79 5.07
N GLU A 18 10.81 7.21 5.38
CA GLU A 18 11.38 7.18 6.72
C GLU A 18 12.01 8.50 7.18
N THR A 19 12.43 9.37 6.25
CA THR A 19 13.15 10.62 6.57
C THR A 19 12.46 11.88 6.04
N ASN A 20 11.55 11.73 5.08
CA ASN A 20 10.84 12.85 4.48
C ASN A 20 9.80 13.41 5.46
N LYS A 21 9.96 14.70 5.82
CA LYS A 21 9.08 15.41 6.77
C LYS A 21 7.61 15.41 6.35
N LYS A 22 7.30 15.29 5.05
CA LYS A 22 5.92 15.18 4.53
C LYS A 22 5.15 14.01 5.16
N TYR A 23 5.85 12.92 5.44
CA TYR A 23 5.28 11.69 6.00
C TYR A 23 5.52 11.55 7.49
N SER A 24 6.03 12.58 8.15
CA SER A 24 6.30 12.56 9.59
C SER A 24 5.01 12.18 10.36
N PRO A 25 5.09 11.25 11.32
CA PRO A 25 3.95 10.89 12.16
C PRO A 25 3.55 11.99 13.16
N VAL A 26 4.36 13.04 13.29
CA VAL A 26 4.09 14.17 14.20
C VAL A 26 2.82 14.91 13.75
N GLY A 27 1.82 14.94 14.64
CA GLY A 27 0.52 15.54 14.33
C GLY A 27 -0.42 14.64 13.51
N GLY A 28 -0.14 13.34 13.41
CA GLY A 28 -1.04 12.32 12.85
C GLY A 28 -0.42 11.49 11.73
N THR A 29 -0.94 10.27 11.53
CA THR A 29 -0.45 9.33 10.52
C THR A 29 -0.76 9.81 9.10
N LYS A 30 0.16 9.61 8.16
CA LYS A 30 0.05 10.07 6.76
C LYS A 30 -0.03 8.92 5.76
N CYS A 31 -0.64 7.80 6.16
CA CYS A 31 -0.68 6.56 5.38
C CYS A 31 -1.36 6.75 4.04
N ASN A 32 -2.50 7.44 4.03
CA ASN A 32 -3.25 7.79 2.83
C ASN A 32 -2.45 8.70 1.90
N ILE A 33 -1.76 9.72 2.43
CA ILE A 33 -0.96 10.66 1.63
C ILE A 33 0.19 9.92 0.96
N PHE A 34 0.94 9.12 1.72
CA PHE A 34 2.04 8.34 1.15
C PHE A 34 1.57 7.36 0.07
N ALA A 35 0.49 6.61 0.34
CA ALA A 35 -0.07 5.71 -0.65
C ALA A 35 -0.53 6.48 -1.90
N GLN A 36 -1.25 7.60 -1.74
CA GLN A 36 -1.70 8.44 -2.86
C GLN A 36 -0.54 8.97 -3.69
N ASP A 37 0.50 9.49 -3.06
CA ASP A 37 1.68 10.02 -3.74
C ASP A 37 2.39 8.94 -4.56
N VAL A 38 2.62 7.76 -3.96
CA VAL A 38 3.24 6.63 -4.66
C VAL A 38 2.40 6.21 -5.86
N MET A 39 1.09 5.99 -5.66
CA MET A 39 0.27 5.48 -6.76
C MET A 39 0.05 6.53 -7.85
N SER A 40 -0.03 7.82 -7.49
CA SER A 40 -0.05 8.91 -8.47
C SER A 40 1.25 8.98 -9.29
N ALA A 41 2.41 8.78 -8.67
CA ALA A 41 3.69 8.70 -9.39
C ALA A 41 3.77 7.49 -10.34
N MET A 42 2.98 6.45 -10.08
CA MET A 42 2.80 5.29 -10.95
C MET A 42 1.62 5.43 -11.93
N SER A 43 1.04 6.63 -12.06
CA SER A 43 -0.13 6.90 -12.92
C SER A 43 -1.38 6.06 -12.60
N ALA A 44 -1.55 5.67 -11.35
CA ALA A 44 -2.68 4.91 -10.84
C ALA A 44 -3.29 5.61 -9.62
N PRO A 45 -3.88 6.81 -9.75
CA PRO A 45 -4.34 7.58 -8.60
C PRO A 45 -5.33 6.78 -7.73
N LEU A 46 -5.13 6.83 -6.41
CA LEU A 46 -6.06 6.28 -5.43
C LEU A 46 -7.21 7.26 -5.16
N PRO A 47 -8.36 6.76 -4.67
CA PRO A 47 -9.41 7.63 -4.15
C PRO A 47 -8.89 8.62 -3.09
N SER A 48 -9.47 9.82 -3.08
CA SER A 48 -9.15 10.85 -2.10
C SER A 48 -9.72 10.52 -0.71
N GLY A 49 -9.24 11.23 0.31
CA GLY A 49 -9.69 11.07 1.70
C GLY A 49 -8.80 10.17 2.56
N LEU A 50 -9.30 9.85 3.76
CA LEU A 50 -8.63 8.98 4.73
C LEU A 50 -8.75 7.50 4.33
N ALA A 51 -7.96 6.63 4.95
CA ALA A 51 -7.93 5.21 4.63
C ALA A 51 -9.30 4.52 4.68
N ASN A 52 -10.18 4.87 5.62
CA ASN A 52 -11.54 4.33 5.66
C ASN A 52 -12.36 4.70 4.41
N GLN A 53 -12.33 5.97 4.02
CA GLN A 53 -13.05 6.49 2.84
C GLN A 53 -12.49 5.88 1.55
N MET A 54 -11.17 5.74 1.47
CA MET A 54 -10.49 5.08 0.36
C MET A 54 -10.89 3.61 0.25
N ALA A 55 -10.96 2.89 1.37
CA ALA A 55 -11.41 1.50 1.40
C ALA A 55 -12.87 1.35 0.97
N ASP A 56 -13.75 2.27 1.37
CA ASP A 56 -15.13 2.30 0.89
C ASP A 56 -15.20 2.56 -0.62
N ALA A 57 -14.41 3.49 -1.15
CA ALA A 57 -14.39 3.77 -2.58
C ALA A 57 -13.91 2.54 -3.40
N LEU A 58 -12.86 1.86 -2.93
CA LEU A 58 -12.33 0.64 -3.57
C LEU A 58 -13.35 -0.51 -3.48
N LEU A 59 -13.97 -0.71 -2.32
CA LEU A 59 -14.99 -1.74 -2.14
C LEU A 59 -16.21 -1.53 -3.04
N ASN A 60 -16.66 -0.28 -3.16
CA ASN A 60 -17.81 0.09 -3.99
C ASN A 60 -17.45 0.32 -5.46
N LYS A 61 -16.26 -0.11 -5.91
CA LYS A 61 -15.78 0.02 -7.30
C LYS A 61 -15.85 1.47 -7.85
N LYS A 62 -15.64 2.45 -6.98
CA LYS A 62 -15.60 3.88 -7.35
C LYS A 62 -14.21 4.35 -7.77
N ALA A 63 -13.27 3.42 -7.95
CA ALA A 63 -11.90 3.65 -8.36
C ALA A 63 -11.62 2.85 -9.64
N PRO A 64 -11.88 3.42 -10.84
CA PRO A 64 -11.64 2.72 -12.10
C PRO A 64 -10.20 2.22 -12.20
N GLY A 65 -10.01 1.02 -12.75
CA GLY A 65 -8.70 0.39 -12.90
C GLY A 65 -8.17 -0.30 -11.65
N TRP A 66 -8.80 -0.13 -10.47
CA TRP A 66 -8.45 -0.84 -9.25
C TRP A 66 -9.32 -2.08 -9.04
N ASP A 67 -8.68 -3.24 -8.93
CA ASP A 67 -9.34 -4.52 -8.72
C ASP A 67 -8.89 -5.20 -7.42
N SER A 68 -9.84 -5.86 -6.76
CA SER A 68 -9.58 -6.64 -5.55
C SER A 68 -8.83 -7.92 -5.90
N VAL A 69 -7.79 -8.24 -5.14
CA VAL A 69 -6.96 -9.42 -5.36
C VAL A 69 -6.64 -10.14 -4.06
N THR A 70 -6.14 -11.37 -4.15
CA THR A 70 -5.60 -12.10 -3.01
C THR A 70 -4.26 -11.49 -2.58
N PHE A 71 -3.78 -11.80 -1.36
CA PHE A 71 -2.46 -11.34 -0.92
C PHE A 71 -1.31 -11.90 -1.77
N GLN A 72 -1.48 -13.11 -2.32
CA GLN A 72 -0.49 -13.75 -3.19
C GLN A 72 -0.42 -13.03 -4.54
N ASP A 73 -1.59 -12.73 -5.12
CA ASP A 73 -1.70 -11.98 -6.36
C ASP A 73 -1.21 -10.54 -6.20
N ALA A 74 -1.49 -9.91 -5.06
CA ALA A 74 -0.99 -8.58 -4.73
C ALA A 74 0.55 -8.56 -4.77
N GLN A 75 1.20 -9.50 -4.07
CA GLN A 75 2.66 -9.57 -4.08
C GLN A 75 3.21 -9.90 -5.48
N LYS A 76 2.57 -10.82 -6.21
CA LYS A 76 2.93 -11.17 -7.58
C LYS A 76 2.86 -9.97 -8.52
N ARG A 77 1.78 -9.19 -8.43
CA ARG A 77 1.57 -8.00 -9.26
C ARG A 77 2.53 -6.87 -8.89
N ALA A 78 2.80 -6.64 -7.61
CA ALA A 78 3.86 -5.73 -7.19
C ALA A 78 5.24 -6.16 -7.74
N ASN A 79 5.55 -7.46 -7.74
CA ASN A 79 6.78 -8.00 -8.35
C ASN A 79 6.84 -7.82 -9.88
N LEU A 80 5.70 -7.58 -10.55
CA LEU A 80 5.65 -7.24 -11.96
C LEU A 80 5.62 -5.72 -12.20
N GLY A 81 5.68 -4.92 -11.12
CA GLY A 81 5.68 -3.45 -11.19
C GLY A 81 4.30 -2.82 -11.26
N TYR A 82 3.23 -3.57 -10.96
CA TYR A 82 1.88 -3.03 -10.92
C TYR A 82 1.61 -2.32 -9.59
N PRO A 83 1.00 -1.11 -9.61
CA PRO A 83 0.61 -0.38 -8.41
C PRO A 83 -0.32 -1.24 -7.55
N THR A 84 0.05 -1.47 -6.29
CA THR A 84 -0.65 -2.42 -5.42
C THR A 84 -0.66 -1.93 -3.98
N ILE A 85 -1.78 -2.09 -3.28
CA ILE A 85 -1.95 -1.69 -1.88
C ILE A 85 -2.60 -2.79 -1.04
N GLY A 86 -2.33 -2.73 0.27
CA GLY A 86 -3.13 -3.38 1.31
C GLY A 86 -3.87 -2.32 2.12
N ILE A 87 -5.14 -2.53 2.42
CA ILE A 87 -5.97 -1.57 3.13
C ILE A 87 -6.93 -2.27 4.09
N LYS A 88 -7.08 -1.72 5.29
CA LYS A 88 -8.03 -2.21 6.31
C LYS A 88 -8.81 -1.04 6.88
N LYS A 89 -10.14 -1.19 6.90
CA LYS A 89 -11.03 -0.29 7.64
C LYS A 89 -10.99 -0.60 9.14
N ALA A 90 -11.21 0.42 9.96
CA ALA A 90 -11.42 0.29 11.40
C ALA A 90 -12.41 1.36 11.89
N ASP A 91 -13.09 1.13 13.02
CA ASP A 91 -14.08 2.07 13.59
C ASP A 91 -13.54 3.49 13.85
N GLY A 92 -12.23 3.63 14.08
CA GLY A 92 -11.57 4.93 14.15
C GLY A 92 -10.81 5.25 12.87
N HIS A 93 -9.52 4.90 12.86
CA HIS A 93 -8.63 5.17 11.75
C HIS A 93 -8.26 3.86 11.03
N GLY A 94 -8.73 3.72 9.79
CA GLY A 94 -8.21 2.70 8.89
C GLY A 94 -6.74 2.91 8.58
N HIS A 95 -6.13 1.93 7.94
CA HIS A 95 -4.73 2.00 7.52
C HIS A 95 -4.55 1.47 6.10
N VAL A 96 -3.61 2.07 5.38
CA VAL A 96 -3.24 1.69 4.02
C VAL A 96 -1.74 1.59 3.90
N VAL A 97 -1.28 0.57 3.19
CA VAL A 97 0.12 0.29 2.92
C VAL A 97 0.32 0.08 1.43
N VAL A 98 1.49 0.45 0.94
CA VAL A 98 1.93 0.18 -0.42
C VAL A 98 2.55 -1.22 -0.45
N VAL A 99 2.06 -2.13 -1.29
CA VAL A 99 2.69 -3.44 -1.48
C VAL A 99 3.88 -3.26 -2.40
N ARG A 100 5.06 -3.65 -1.92
CA ARG A 100 6.32 -3.46 -2.62
C ARG A 100 6.74 -4.72 -3.37
N PRO A 101 7.56 -4.57 -4.42
CA PRO A 101 8.29 -5.69 -4.99
C PRO A 101 9.17 -6.36 -3.91
N LYS A 102 9.05 -7.69 -3.79
CA LYS A 102 9.91 -8.57 -2.97
C LYS A 102 10.85 -9.42 -3.84
N GLY A 103 10.55 -9.56 -5.13
CA GLY A 103 11.31 -10.38 -6.09
C GLY A 103 11.02 -11.88 -6.03
N SER A 104 10.40 -12.37 -4.96
CA SER A 104 9.94 -13.75 -4.81
C SER A 104 8.43 -13.84 -4.60
N SER A 105 7.85 -15.00 -4.94
CA SER A 105 6.49 -15.34 -4.56
C SER A 105 6.40 -15.58 -3.04
N ILE A 106 5.18 -15.50 -2.52
CA ILE A 106 4.89 -15.72 -1.10
C ILE A 106 3.81 -16.77 -0.94
N THR A 107 3.80 -17.43 0.21
CA THR A 107 2.84 -18.50 0.51
C THR A 107 1.88 -18.11 1.63
N ILE A 108 2.28 -17.18 2.49
CA ILE A 108 1.49 -16.77 3.66
C ILE A 108 1.41 -15.25 3.77
N LEU A 109 0.29 -14.76 4.32
CA LEU A 109 -0.03 -13.33 4.38
C LEU A 109 1.06 -12.48 5.06
N LYS A 110 1.70 -12.99 6.12
CA LYS A 110 2.75 -12.26 6.84
C LYS A 110 4.00 -11.98 6.01
N GLU A 111 4.17 -12.62 4.86
CA GLU A 111 5.32 -12.42 3.98
C GLU A 111 5.16 -11.28 2.99
N VAL A 112 3.98 -10.66 2.89
CA VAL A 112 3.73 -9.52 2.00
C VAL A 112 4.68 -8.38 2.36
N GLN A 113 5.47 -7.93 1.39
CA GLN A 113 6.41 -6.82 1.52
C GLN A 113 5.66 -5.50 1.31
N VAL A 114 5.87 -4.55 2.23
CA VAL A 114 5.15 -3.27 2.23
C VAL A 114 6.06 -2.08 2.53
N ALA A 115 5.62 -0.90 2.08
CA ALA A 115 6.02 0.40 2.59
C ALA A 115 4.81 1.09 3.21
N GLN A 116 5.06 1.89 4.24
CA GLN A 116 4.01 2.66 4.89
C GLN A 116 4.51 3.97 5.47
N ALA A 117 3.58 4.93 5.55
CA ALA A 117 3.67 6.07 6.44
C ALA A 117 2.62 5.92 7.54
N GLY A 118 2.99 5.47 8.73
CA GLY A 118 2.06 5.18 9.82
C GLY A 118 2.45 5.90 11.09
N THR A 119 2.16 5.31 12.25
CA THR A 119 2.81 5.70 13.52
C THR A 119 4.32 5.50 13.45
N LYS A 120 4.74 4.49 12.65
CA LYS A 120 6.12 4.27 12.26
C LYS A 120 6.16 4.17 10.74
N ASN A 121 7.15 4.83 10.15
CA ASN A 121 7.37 4.80 8.72
C ASN A 121 8.33 3.67 8.40
N TYR A 122 8.04 2.95 7.32
CA TYR A 122 8.91 1.89 6.84
C TYR A 122 8.97 2.00 5.34
N ASN A 123 10.19 2.05 4.82
CA ASN A 123 10.39 1.97 3.38
C ASN A 123 10.31 0.51 2.91
N SER A 124 10.69 -0.46 3.73
CA SER A 124 10.60 -1.88 3.36
C SER A 124 10.46 -2.74 4.61
N ASN A 125 9.30 -3.36 4.81
CA ASN A 125 9.11 -4.34 5.87
C ASN A 125 7.98 -5.34 5.53
N THR A 126 7.78 -6.35 6.34
CA THR A 126 6.65 -7.27 6.21
C THR A 126 5.37 -6.69 6.82
N ILE A 127 4.21 -7.10 6.30
CA ILE A 127 2.90 -6.52 6.65
C ILE A 127 2.53 -6.63 8.15
N ASN A 128 3.14 -7.55 8.90
CA ASN A 128 2.95 -7.66 10.37
C ASN A 128 3.54 -6.48 11.16
N TYR A 129 4.33 -5.61 10.53
CA TYR A 129 4.74 -4.33 11.11
C TYR A 129 3.68 -3.23 10.93
N SER A 130 2.66 -3.47 10.13
CA SER A 130 1.54 -2.56 9.89
C SER A 130 0.29 -2.94 10.68
N TRP A 131 0.08 -4.24 10.92
CA TRP A 131 -1.03 -4.75 11.72
C TRP A 131 -0.59 -5.91 12.60
N VAL A 132 -1.24 -6.05 13.75
CA VAL A 132 -1.11 -7.24 14.60
C VAL A 132 -1.73 -8.45 13.91
N ALA A 133 -1.30 -9.66 14.29
CA ALA A 133 -1.74 -10.90 13.63
C ALA A 133 -3.27 -11.09 13.58
N ALA A 134 -3.99 -10.66 14.62
CA ALA A 134 -5.45 -10.73 14.69
C ALA A 134 -6.15 -9.82 13.67
N ASP A 135 -5.49 -8.75 13.24
CA ASP A 135 -6.05 -7.78 12.29
C ASP A 135 -5.74 -8.13 10.83
N LEU A 136 -4.70 -8.93 10.58
CA LEU A 136 -4.26 -9.30 9.23
C LEU A 136 -5.37 -9.91 8.37
N PRO A 137 -6.24 -10.82 8.87
CA PRO A 137 -7.34 -11.37 8.06
C PRO A 137 -8.34 -10.32 7.56
N GLY A 138 -8.41 -9.15 8.21
CA GLY A 138 -9.28 -8.04 7.78
C GLY A 138 -8.67 -7.13 6.71
N VAL A 139 -7.41 -7.37 6.30
CA VAL A 139 -6.74 -6.58 5.27
C VAL A 139 -7.22 -7.03 3.88
N LYS A 140 -7.68 -6.07 3.08
CA LYS A 140 -8.03 -6.28 1.67
C LYS A 140 -6.90 -5.77 0.77
N PHE A 141 -6.68 -6.44 -0.34
CA PHE A 141 -5.64 -6.06 -1.31
C PHE A 141 -6.26 -5.62 -2.61
N TYR A 142 -5.68 -4.57 -3.18
CA TYR A 142 -6.10 -4.00 -4.46
C TYR A 142 -4.88 -3.72 -5.32
N THR A 143 -5.06 -3.85 -6.63
CA THR A 143 -4.02 -3.60 -7.63
C THR A 143 -4.60 -2.82 -8.80
N HIS A 144 -3.77 -2.09 -9.55
CA HIS A 144 -4.19 -1.31 -10.70
C HIS A 144 -3.63 -1.86 -12.01
N ASP A 145 -4.43 -1.85 -13.08
CA ASP A 145 -4.07 -2.29 -14.46
C ASP A 145 -3.66 -1.18 -15.43
#